data_AF-A0A2N2G5V4-F1
#
_entry.id   AF-A0A2N2G5V4-F1
#
_cell.length_a   1.000
_cell.length_b   1.000
_cell.length_c   1.000
_cell.angle_alpha   90.00
_cell.angle_beta   90.00
_cell.angle_gamma   90.00
#
_symmetry.space_group_name_H-M   'P 1'
#
loop_
_entity.id
_entity.type
_entity.pdbx_description
1 polymer ?
#
loop_
_entity_poly.entity_id
_entity_poly.type
_entity_poly.pdbx_seq_one_letter_code
_entity_poly.pdbx_strand_id
1 'polypeptide(L)' 'MHNLINWLVESIGAMGYPGIFILMAMESSVIPVPSELVMPPAGYLVQAGKMDMLTVILCGTFGSLFGAYLNYF' A
#
# COMPACT_ATOMS: atom_id res chain seq x y z
N MET A 1 8.71 19.09 -5.86
CA MET A 1 8.09 17.86 -6.39
C MET A 1 8.90 16.60 -6.08
N HIS A 2 10.19 16.52 -6.42
CA HIS A 2 11.02 15.33 -6.13
C HIS A 2 11.05 14.91 -4.64
N ASN A 3 11.14 15.87 -3.72
CA ASN A 3 11.21 15.57 -2.28
C ASN A 3 9.95 14.87 -1.75
N LEU A 4 8.77 15.17 -2.29
CA LEU A 4 7.51 14.57 -1.85
C LEU A 4 7.38 13.11 -2.29
N ILE A 5 7.80 12.82 -3.52
CA ILE A 5 7.83 11.45 -4.05
C ILE A 5 8.82 10.61 -3.26
N ASN A 6 10.03 11.13 -3.01
CA ASN A 6 11.04 10.43 -2.21
C ASN A 6 10.54 10.16 -0.79
N TRP A 7 9.97 11.17 -0.12
CA TRP A 7 9.37 11.00 1.20
C TRP A 7 8.30 9.91 1.21
N LEU A 8 7.46 9.86 0.17
CA LEU A 8 6.38 8.89 0.07
C LEU A 8 6.90 7.47 -0.18
N VAL A 9 7.88 7.30 -1.08
CA VAL A 9 8.56 6.01 -1.31
C VAL A 9 9.27 5.53 -0.05
N GLU A 10 9.98 6.41 0.65
CA GLU A 10 10.66 6.09 1.91
C GLU A 10 9.66 5.73 3.02
N SER A 11 8.53 6.43 3.10
CA SER A 11 7.47 6.15 4.08
C SER A 11 6.84 4.79 3.84
N ILE A 12 6.43 4.48 2.59
CA ILE A 12 5.89 3.16 2.24
C ILE A 12 6.94 2.06 2.47
N GLY A 13 8.19 2.32 2.11
CA GLY A 13 9.29 1.39 2.38
C GLY A 13 9.53 1.14 3.86
N ALA A 14 9.43 2.17 4.70
CA ALA A 14 9.59 2.06 6.15
C ALA A 14 8.41 1.35 6.82
N MET A 15 7.18 1.56 6.33
CA MET A 15 5.99 0.86 6.83
C MET A 15 5.95 -0.61 6.38
N GLY A 16 6.58 -0.92 5.23
CA GLY A 16 6.69 -2.26 4.70
C GLY A 16 5.34 -2.90 4.34
N TYR A 17 5.33 -4.23 4.28
CA TYR A 17 4.14 -5.01 3.93
C TYR A 17 2.92 -4.79 4.85
N PRO A 18 3.07 -4.69 6.19
CA PRO A 18 1.96 -4.36 7.07
C PRO A 18 1.36 -2.99 6.77
N GLY A 19 2.21 -2.01 6.42
CA GLY A 19 1.77 -0.69 5.99
C GLY A 19 0.89 -0.74 4.75
N ILE A 20 1.31 -1.49 3.73
CA ILE A 20 0.53 -1.69 2.51
C ILE A 20 -0.82 -2.32 2.85
N PHE A 21 -0.85 -3.37 3.67
CA PHE A 21 -2.10 -4.02 4.07
C PHE A 21 -3.06 -3.05 4.75
N ILE A 22 -2.59 -2.28 5.74
CA ILE A 22 -3.42 -1.34 6.49
C ILE A 22 -3.92 -0.21 5.59
N LEU A 23 -3.05 0.38 4.77
CA LEU A 23 -3.42 1.48 3.88
C LEU A 23 -4.42 1.03 2.82
N MET A 24 -4.29 -0.19 2.29
CA MET A 24 -5.25 -0.77 1.34
C MET A 24 -6.56 -1.18 2.02
N ALA A 25 -6.52 -1.64 3.28
CA ALA A 25 -7.72 -1.84 4.07
C ALA A 25 -8.45 -0.52 4.37
N MET A 26 -7.71 0.54 4.64
CA MET A 26 -8.28 1.88 4.79
C MET A 26 -8.93 2.34 3.48
N GLU A 27 -8.22 2.22 2.35
CA GLU A 27 -8.72 2.56 1.00
C GLU A 27 -10.09 1.94 0.70
N SER A 28 -10.26 0.65 0.98
CA SER A 28 -11.50 -0.08 0.76
C SER A 28 -12.54 0.07 1.90
N SER A 29 -12.25 0.89 2.91
CA SER A 29 -13.15 1.19 4.04
C SER A 29 -13.84 2.55 3.88
N VAL A 30 -14.40 3.08 4.97
CA VAL A 30 -15.03 4.40 5.02
C VAL A 30 -14.03 5.57 4.86
N ILE A 31 -12.73 5.33 5.04
CA ILE A 31 -11.67 6.35 4.90
C ILE A 31 -11.04 6.22 3.50
N PRO A 32 -11.46 7.03 2.51
CA PRO A 32 -10.91 6.90 1.16
C PRO A 32 -9.44 7.31 1.13
N VAL A 33 -8.56 6.32 0.95
CA VAL A 33 -7.13 6.51 0.69
C VAL A 33 -6.88 6.18 -0.79
N PRO A 34 -6.28 7.07 -1.59
CA PRO A 34 -6.00 6.75 -3.00
C PRO A 34 -4.92 5.67 -3.11
N SER A 35 -5.26 4.54 -3.75
CA SER A 35 -4.35 3.40 -3.92
C SER A 35 -3.08 3.75 -4.71
N GLU A 36 -3.13 4.80 -5.53
CA GLU A 36 -2.02 5.37 -6.30
C GLU A 36 -0.91 5.96 -5.41
N LEU A 37 -1.20 6.23 -4.13
CA LEU A 37 -0.20 6.65 -3.16
C LEU A 37 0.51 5.48 -2.48
N VAL A 38 0.03 4.25 -2.66
CA VAL A 38 0.53 3.05 -1.97
C VAL A 38 1.17 2.07 -2.95
N MET A 39 0.44 1.71 -4.01
CA MET A 39 0.84 0.64 -4.93
C MET A 39 1.96 1.04 -5.89
N PRO A 40 1.99 2.23 -6.53
CA PRO A 40 3.11 2.65 -7.37
C PRO A 40 4.46 2.77 -6.62
N PRO A 41 4.53 3.34 -5.40
CA PRO A 41 5.76 3.35 -4.59
C PRO A 41 6.20 1.95 -4.18
N ALA A 42 5.26 1.09 -3.79
CA ALA A 42 5.55 -0.31 -3.49
C ALA A 42 6.10 -1.03 -4.74
N GLY A 43 5.51 -0.79 -5.91
CA GLY A 43 6.00 -1.31 -7.21
C GLY A 43 7.40 -0.81 -7.56
N TYR A 44 7.71 0.46 -7.28
CA TYR A 44 9.07 0.99 -7.41
C TYR A 44 10.05 0.28 -6.47
N LEU A 45 9.66 0.04 -5.20
CA LEU A 45 10.48 -0.68 -4.24
C LEU A 45 10.68 -2.16 -4.62
N VAL A 46 9.69 -2.78 -5.26
CA VAL A 46 9.82 -4.12 -5.85
C VAL A 46 10.86 -4.11 -6.97
N GLN A 47 10.76 -3.16 -7.90
CA GLN A 47 11.75 -3.02 -8.98
C GLN A 47 13.16 -2.73 -8.45
N ALA A 48 13.26 -1.95 -7.37
CA ALA A 48 14.53 -1.66 -6.69
C ALA A 48 15.07 -2.83 -5.85
N GLY A 49 14.40 -4.00 -5.84
CA GLY A 49 14.82 -5.19 -5.09
C GLY A 49 14.66 -5.07 -3.58
N LYS A 50 13.90 -4.07 -3.09
CA LYS A 50 13.67 -3.82 -1.66
C LYS A 50 12.40 -4.50 -1.13
N MET A 51 11.49 -4.90 -2.02
CA MET A 51 10.26 -5.62 -1.68
C MET A 51 10.02 -6.77 -2.66
N ASP A 52 9.29 -7.78 -2.23
CA ASP A 52 8.87 -8.91 -3.04
C ASP A 52 7.53 -8.63 -3.72
N MET A 53 7.45 -8.87 -5.04
CA MET A 53 6.28 -8.57 -5.86
C MET A 53 5.03 -9.33 -5.40
N LEU A 54 5.19 -10.63 -5.13
CA LEU A 54 4.09 -11.50 -4.71
C LEU A 54 3.53 -11.04 -3.38
N THR A 55 4.41 -10.72 -2.43
CA THR A 55 4.02 -10.26 -1.10
C THR A 55 3.29 -8.91 -1.14
N VAL A 56 3.76 -7.96 -1.96
CA VAL A 56 3.06 -6.67 -2.18
C VAL A 56 1.65 -6.89 -2.72
N ILE A 57 1.50 -7.75 -3.73
CA ILE A 57 0.19 -8.08 -4.33
C ILE A 57 -0.72 -8.71 -3.28
N LEU A 58 -0.24 -9.71 -2.54
CA LEU A 58 -1.03 -10.39 -1.51
C LEU A 58 -1.46 -9.42 -0.41
N CYS A 59 -0.55 -8.59 0.11
CA CYS A 59 -0.88 -7.60 1.13
C CYS A 59 -1.89 -6.56 0.63
N GLY A 60 -1.75 -6.09 -0.61
CA GLY A 60 -2.70 -5.15 -1.18
C GLY A 60 -4.08 -5.77 -1.38
N THR A 61 -4.15 -6.97 -1.98
CA THR A 61 -5.41 -7.68 -2.21
C THR A 61 -6.13 -8.04 -0.92
N PHE A 62 -5.42 -8.64 0.06
CA PHE A 62 -6.02 -8.99 1.34
C PHE A 62 -6.38 -7.76 2.17
N GLY A 63 -5.59 -6.68 2.07
CA GLY A 63 -5.90 -5.41 2.71
C GLY A 63 -7.23 -4.85 2.20
N SER A 64 -7.36 -4.66 0.89
CA SER A 64 -8.60 -4.18 0.28
C SER A 64 -9.79 -5.09 0.57
N LEU A 65 -9.62 -6.41 0.50
CA LEU A 65 -10.68 -7.36 0.83
C LEU A 65 -11.13 -7.23 2.29
N PHE A 66 -10.18 -7.07 3.22
CA PHE A 66 -10.48 -6.88 4.63
C PHE A 66 -11.20 -5.56 4.89
N GLY A 67 -10.75 -4.47 4.26
CA GLY A 67 -11.39 -3.16 4.33
C GLY A 67 -12.83 -3.19 3.81
N ALA A 68 -13.04 -3.79 2.64
CA ALA A 68 -14.36 -3.95 2.04
C ALA A 68 -15.28 -4.82 2.91
N TYR A 69 -14.75 -5.90 3.49
CA TYR A 69 -15.52 -6.78 4.38
C TYR A 69 -15.96 -6.04 5.66
N LEU A 70 -15.08 -5.26 6.27
CA LEU A 70 -15.41 -4.44 7.44
C LEU A 70 -16.41 -3.32 7.13
N ASN A 71 -16.38 -2.78 5.91
CA ASN A 71 -17.30 -1.72 5.50
C ASN A 71 -18.68 -2.27 5.08
N TYR A 72 -18.75 -3.55 4.70
CA TYR A 72 -19.96 -4.20 4.26
C TYR A 72 -20.91 -4.56 5.41
N PHE A 73 -20.38 -4.90 6.59
CA PHE A 73 -21.13 -5.29 7.80
C PHE A 73 -21.21 -4.16 8.82
#